data_AF-A0A945FBD0-F1
#
_entry.id   AF-A0A945FBD0-F1
#
_cell.length_a   1.000
_cell.length_b   1.000
_cell.length_c   1.000
_cell.angle_alpha   90.00
_cell.angle_beta   90.00
_cell.angle_gamma   90.00
#
_symmetry.space_group_name_H-M   'P 1'
#
loop_
_entity.id
_entity.type
_entity.pdbx_description
1 polymer ?
#
loop_
_entity_poly.entity_id
_entity_poly.type
_entity_poly.pdbx_seq_one_letter_code
_entity_poly.pdbx_strand_id
1 'polypeptide(L)'
;MKKIFVLTVAFIAGFAMVANAGSISTGQTAKCNDAKSITLETAGAASTSSDKFGYSNNDRGNANLSLWKSSNFTTVPITLGPDDNNDSVNGTDGGRTGLPQRGGMGKNKVTLVGQNNFSRGDSIGDISGLVKITNTGLNPVTVTCN
;
A
#
# COMPACT_ATOMS: atom_id res chain seq x y z
N MET A 1 -22.04 -0.80 -42.42
CA MET A 1 -21.40 -1.88 -41.62
C MET A 1 -19.99 -1.51 -41.13
N LYS A 2 -19.09 -0.92 -41.95
CA LYS A 2 -17.74 -0.51 -41.48
C LYS A 2 -17.72 0.48 -40.29
N LYS A 3 -18.68 1.42 -40.24
CA LYS A 3 -18.75 2.45 -39.17
C LYS A 3 -19.14 1.90 -37.79
N ILE A 4 -19.89 0.80 -37.74
CA ILE A 4 -20.28 0.13 -36.49
C ILE A 4 -19.10 -0.65 -35.93
N PHE A 5 -18.32 -1.31 -36.80
CA PHE A 5 -17.16 -2.11 -36.40
C PHE A 5 -16.06 -1.28 -35.72
N VAL A 6 -15.83 -0.05 -36.18
CA VAL A 6 -14.84 0.86 -35.58
C VAL A 6 -15.27 1.29 -34.16
N LEU A 7 -16.57 1.49 -33.93
CA LEU A 7 -17.08 1.91 -32.63
C LEU A 7 -16.97 0.78 -31.59
N THR A 8 -17.22 -0.47 -31.99
CA THR A 8 -17.08 -1.64 -31.11
C THR A 8 -15.62 -1.94 -30.78
N VAL A 9 -14.70 -1.80 -31.74
CA VAL A 9 -13.26 -1.96 -31.51
C VAL A 9 -12.72 -0.83 -30.62
N ALA A 10 -13.19 0.40 -30.79
CA ALA A 10 -12.83 1.52 -29.91
C ALA A 10 -13.37 1.33 -28.48
N PHE A 11 -14.55 0.73 -28.31
CA PHE A 11 -15.10 0.39 -27.00
C PHE A 11 -14.32 -0.74 -26.31
N ILE A 12 -13.97 -1.80 -27.04
CA ILE A 12 -13.16 -2.93 -26.53
C ILE A 12 -11.72 -2.48 -26.22
N ALA A 13 -11.14 -1.59 -27.04
CA ALA A 13 -9.84 -0.97 -26.76
C ALA A 13 -9.91 0.04 -25.60
N GLY A 14 -11.05 0.70 -25.39
CA GLY A 14 -11.29 1.60 -24.25
C GLY A 14 -11.38 0.88 -22.90
N PHE A 15 -11.85 -0.38 -22.89
CA PHE A 15 -11.84 -1.23 -21.69
C PHE A 15 -10.49 -1.89 -21.41
N ALA A 16 -9.55 -1.87 -22.36
CA ALA A 16 -8.20 -2.41 -22.16
C ALA A 16 -7.26 -1.45 -21.40
N MET A 17 -7.73 -0.27 -20.99
CA MET A 17 -6.98 0.67 -20.15
C MET A 17 -7.55 0.76 -18.73
N VAL A 18 -7.66 -0.37 -18.02
CA VAL A 18 -7.88 -0.36 -16.56
C VAL A 18 -6.56 -0.50 -15.82
N ALA A 19 -5.74 0.55 -15.91
CA ALA A 19 -4.60 0.77 -15.03
C ALA A 19 -4.77 2.13 -14.35
N ASN A 20 -5.86 2.30 -13.60
CA ASN A 20 -6.01 3.42 -12.69
C ASN A 20 -6.63 2.87 -11.41
N ALA A 21 -5.78 2.44 -10.49
CA ALA A 21 -6.22 2.48 -9.12
C ALA A 21 -6.18 3.96 -8.67
N GLY A 22 -7.24 4.37 -7.97
CA GLY A 22 -7.42 5.73 -7.47
C GLY A 22 -7.14 5.78 -5.97
N SER A 23 -7.52 6.90 -5.35
CA SER A 23 -7.53 6.99 -3.89
C SER A 23 -8.68 6.15 -3.32
N ILE A 24 -8.37 5.26 -2.37
CA ILE A 24 -9.34 4.48 -1.60
C ILE A 24 -9.44 5.02 -0.17
N SER A 25 -10.66 5.38 0.22
CA SER A 25 -11.01 5.77 1.60
C SER A 25 -11.30 4.53 2.45
N THR A 26 -11.53 4.71 3.76
CA THR A 26 -11.87 3.61 4.69
C THR A 26 -12.99 2.71 4.17
N GLY A 27 -12.75 1.40 4.19
CA GLY A 27 -13.66 0.36 3.72
C GLY A 27 -13.75 0.21 2.21
N GLN A 28 -13.17 1.13 1.42
CA GLN A 28 -13.17 1.01 -0.04
C GLN A 28 -12.12 0.01 -0.51
N THR A 29 -12.40 -0.59 -1.68
CA THR A 29 -11.54 -1.60 -2.28
C THR A 29 -11.16 -1.22 -3.71
N ALA A 30 -9.86 -1.20 -4.00
CA ALA A 30 -9.33 -1.14 -5.35
C ALA A 30 -9.05 -2.56 -5.87
N LYS A 31 -9.06 -2.72 -7.19
CA LYS A 31 -8.71 -3.98 -7.86
C LYS A 31 -7.63 -3.71 -8.90
N CYS A 32 -6.56 -4.49 -8.86
CA CYS A 32 -5.55 -4.54 -9.90
C CYS A 32 -5.62 -5.93 -10.53
N ASN A 33 -5.76 -6.04 -11.85
CA ASN A 33 -5.76 -7.34 -12.54
C ASN A 33 -4.54 -7.44 -13.45
N ASP A 34 -3.76 -8.50 -13.28
CA ASP A 34 -2.56 -8.80 -14.06
C ASP A 34 -1.54 -7.64 -14.09
N ALA A 35 -1.46 -6.91 -12.97
CA ALA A 35 -0.53 -5.79 -12.83
C ALA A 35 0.91 -6.30 -12.71
N LYS A 36 1.83 -5.67 -13.43
CA LYS A 36 3.28 -5.89 -13.30
C LYS A 36 3.80 -5.31 -11.99
N SER A 37 3.22 -4.18 -11.56
CA SER A 37 3.52 -3.56 -10.29
C SER A 37 2.28 -2.92 -9.66
N ILE A 38 2.22 -2.93 -8.33
CA ILE A 38 1.19 -2.24 -7.56
C ILE A 38 1.89 -1.34 -6.56
N THR A 39 1.68 -0.04 -6.67
CA THR A 39 2.18 0.94 -5.71
C THR A 39 1.07 1.35 -4.77
N LEU A 40 1.38 1.36 -3.48
CA LEU A 40 0.49 1.81 -2.41
C LEU A 40 1.20 2.99 -1.74
N GLU A 41 0.50 4.12 -1.67
CA GLU A 41 1.07 5.35 -1.12
C GLU A 41 0.03 6.06 -0.27
N THR A 42 0.45 6.56 0.89
CA THR A 42 -0.35 7.44 1.72
C THR A 42 0.40 8.74 1.94
N ALA A 43 -0.32 9.87 1.92
CA ALA A 43 0.25 11.15 2.29
C ALA A 43 0.59 11.21 3.79
N GLY A 44 0.02 10.31 4.59
CA GLY A 44 0.04 10.40 6.05
C GLY A 44 -0.88 11.51 6.56
N ALA A 45 -1.20 11.46 7.84
CA ALA A 45 -1.81 12.57 8.56
C ALA A 45 -0.96 12.84 9.79
N ALA A 46 -0.56 14.09 10.00
CA ALA A 46 0.30 14.45 11.13
C ALA A 46 -0.21 13.83 12.43
N SER A 47 0.67 13.11 13.14
CA SER A 47 0.35 12.60 14.46
C SER A 47 -0.13 13.74 15.37
N THR A 48 -1.34 13.64 15.88
CA THR A 48 -1.91 14.61 16.83
C THR A 48 -1.95 13.95 18.18
N SER A 49 -1.21 14.47 19.16
CA SER A 49 -1.31 14.06 20.55
C SER A 49 -2.00 15.17 21.34
N SER A 50 -3.07 14.83 22.06
CA SER A 50 -3.70 15.78 23.01
C SER A 50 -3.55 15.35 24.47
N ASP A 51 -3.08 14.13 24.70
CA ASP A 51 -2.98 13.60 26.04
C ASP A 51 -1.65 13.96 26.71
N LYS A 52 -1.71 14.17 28.03
CA LYS A 52 -0.57 14.45 28.93
C LYS A 52 0.54 13.41 28.83
N PHE A 53 0.19 12.18 28.45
CA PHE A 53 1.13 11.07 28.28
C PHE A 53 1.66 10.93 26.84
N GLY A 54 1.26 11.81 25.92
CA GLY A 54 1.75 11.82 24.54
C GLY A 54 1.16 10.73 23.64
N TYR A 55 0.06 10.08 24.04
CA TYR A 55 -0.66 9.17 23.15
C TYR A 55 -1.26 9.96 21.98
N SER A 56 -1.15 9.41 20.77
CA SER A 56 -1.76 9.99 19.59
C SER A 56 -3.28 9.75 19.61
N ASN A 57 -4.04 10.80 19.35
CA ASN A 57 -5.48 10.77 19.19
C ASN A 57 -5.92 10.20 17.83
N ASN A 58 -5.00 10.19 16.87
CA ASN A 58 -5.14 9.52 15.59
C ASN A 58 -4.22 8.28 15.55
N ASP A 59 -4.46 7.37 14.59
CA ASP A 59 -3.63 6.19 14.31
C ASP A 59 -2.24 6.59 13.74
N ARG A 60 -1.57 7.60 14.31
CA ARG A 60 -0.26 8.13 13.88
C ARG A 60 -0.15 8.42 12.39
N GLY A 61 -1.25 8.77 11.73
CA GLY A 61 -1.24 8.98 10.28
C GLY A 61 -1.06 7.71 9.44
N ASN A 62 -1.20 6.53 10.05
CA ASN A 62 -0.97 5.26 9.37
C ASN A 62 -2.12 4.89 8.44
N ALA A 63 -1.79 4.37 7.27
CA ALA A 63 -2.74 3.66 6.43
C ALA A 63 -2.63 2.16 6.67
N ASN A 64 -3.77 1.48 6.77
CA ASN A 64 -3.84 0.04 6.98
C ASN A 64 -4.62 -0.61 5.84
N LEU A 65 -4.02 -1.62 5.22
CA LEU A 65 -4.52 -2.24 4.01
C LEU A 65 -4.57 -3.76 4.19
N SER A 66 -5.60 -4.38 3.60
CA SER A 66 -5.72 -5.83 3.46
C SER A 66 -5.64 -6.19 1.98
N LEU A 67 -4.61 -6.93 1.59
CA LEU A 67 -4.37 -7.32 0.20
C LEU A 67 -4.67 -8.80 0.00
N TRP A 68 -5.77 -9.09 -0.66
CA TRP A 68 -6.09 -10.44 -1.12
C TRP A 68 -5.58 -10.66 -2.54
N LYS A 69 -4.87 -11.76 -2.77
CA LYS A 69 -4.26 -12.07 -4.07
C LYS A 69 -4.76 -13.42 -4.59
N SER A 70 -5.14 -13.49 -5.86
CA SER A 70 -5.61 -14.74 -6.47
C SER A 70 -4.50 -15.71 -6.84
N SER A 71 -3.27 -15.23 -7.08
CA SER A 71 -2.09 -16.07 -7.41
C SER A 71 -1.88 -17.22 -6.43
N ASN A 72 -2.11 -16.95 -5.15
CA ASN A 72 -1.80 -17.88 -4.07
C ASN A 72 -2.86 -17.91 -2.95
N PHE A 73 -4.00 -17.25 -3.16
CA PHE A 73 -5.13 -17.17 -2.22
C PHE A 73 -4.76 -16.66 -0.82
N THR A 74 -3.73 -15.81 -0.72
CA THR A 74 -3.32 -15.21 0.56
C THR A 74 -3.86 -13.80 0.74
N THR A 75 -4.09 -13.45 2.01
CA THR A 75 -4.38 -12.07 2.44
C THR A 75 -3.20 -11.55 3.24
N VAL A 76 -2.60 -10.45 2.79
CA VAL A 76 -1.43 -9.83 3.42
C VAL A 76 -1.81 -8.46 3.98
N PRO A 77 -1.65 -8.22 5.30
CA PRO A 77 -1.81 -6.89 5.85
C PRO A 77 -0.60 -6.02 5.50
N ILE A 78 -0.84 -4.76 5.11
CA ILE A 78 0.19 -3.76 4.89
C ILE A 78 -0.16 -2.50 5.69
N THR A 79 0.80 -2.01 6.46
CA THR A 79 0.71 -0.72 7.16
C THR A 79 1.74 0.23 6.58
N LEU A 80 1.30 1.44 6.22
CA LEU A 80 2.17 2.55 5.80
C LEU A 80 2.07 3.64 6.86
N GLY A 81 3.17 3.86 7.58
CA GLY A 81 3.24 4.81 8.69
C GLY A 81 4.38 5.81 8.48
N PRO A 82 4.19 6.88 7.69
CA PRO A 82 5.22 7.90 7.50
C PRO A 82 5.69 8.55 8.81
N ASP A 83 4.78 8.70 9.77
CA ASP A 83 5.06 9.35 11.05
C ASP A 83 5.42 8.35 12.16
N ASP A 84 5.43 7.05 11.86
CA ASP A 84 5.94 6.05 12.79
C ASP A 84 7.46 6.15 12.87
N ASN A 85 7.99 6.16 14.10
CA ASN A 85 9.42 6.13 14.35
C ASN A 85 9.73 4.97 15.30
N ASN A 86 10.61 4.07 14.84
CA ASN A 86 11.16 2.99 15.66
C ASN A 86 12.66 3.15 15.93
N ASP A 87 13.19 4.36 15.72
CA ASP A 87 14.54 4.71 16.12
C ASP A 87 14.75 4.35 17.60
N SER A 88 15.85 3.65 17.85
CA SER A 88 16.38 3.44 19.18
C SER A 88 16.43 4.77 19.90
N VAL A 89 16.08 4.76 21.19
CA VAL A 89 16.09 5.92 22.09
C VAL A 89 17.50 6.48 22.32
N ASN A 90 18.16 6.93 21.26
CA ASN A 90 19.23 7.92 21.30
C ASN A 90 18.60 9.31 21.47
N GLY A 91 17.70 9.41 22.46
CA GLY A 91 17.04 10.67 22.81
C GLY A 91 18.04 11.65 23.42
N THR A 92 17.67 12.35 24.48
CA THR A 92 18.47 13.42 25.09
C THR A 92 19.87 12.99 25.58
N ASP A 93 20.18 11.69 25.64
CA ASP A 93 21.49 11.16 26.01
C ASP A 93 22.52 11.19 24.85
N GLY A 94 22.09 11.34 23.60
CA GLY A 94 22.98 11.41 22.43
C GLY A 94 23.81 10.15 22.13
N GLY A 95 23.35 8.96 22.54
CA GLY A 95 24.07 7.69 22.37
C GLY A 95 25.08 7.40 23.49
N ARG A 96 24.91 7.97 24.69
CA ARG A 96 25.84 7.80 25.84
C ARG A 96 25.96 6.35 26.34
N THR A 97 24.97 5.51 26.06
CA THR A 97 25.03 4.07 26.31
C THR A 97 25.90 3.30 25.30
N GLY A 98 26.49 3.97 24.31
CA GLY A 98 27.35 3.37 23.28
C GLY A 98 26.58 2.54 22.26
N LEU A 99 25.24 2.57 22.30
CA LEU A 99 24.41 1.90 21.31
C LEU A 99 24.34 2.75 20.03
N PRO A 100 24.65 2.17 18.85
CA PRO A 100 24.44 2.88 17.60
C PRO A 100 22.95 3.13 17.37
N GLN A 101 22.61 4.17 16.61
CA GLN A 101 21.23 4.37 16.15
C GLN A 101 20.76 3.13 15.38
N ARG A 102 19.59 2.61 15.74
CA ARG A 102 18.92 1.48 15.10
C ARG A 102 17.49 1.86 14.81
N GLY A 103 16.92 1.36 13.72
CA GLY A 103 15.55 1.73 13.32
C GLY A 103 15.53 2.91 12.35
N GLY A 104 14.36 3.51 12.19
CA GLY A 104 14.16 4.70 11.39
C GLY A 104 12.69 5.09 11.29
N MET A 105 12.41 6.06 10.42
CA MET A 105 11.05 6.41 10.07
C MET A 105 10.38 5.30 9.25
N GLY A 106 9.09 5.10 9.49
CA GLY A 106 8.26 4.21 8.71
C GLY A 106 8.09 4.69 7.27
N LYS A 107 7.56 3.80 6.42
CA LYS A 107 7.43 4.06 4.99
C LYS A 107 6.04 4.61 4.67
N ASN A 108 6.01 5.66 3.84
CA ASN A 108 4.77 6.22 3.28
C ASN A 108 4.31 5.48 2.01
N LYS A 109 5.18 4.66 1.44
CA LYS A 109 5.00 4.05 0.12
C LYS A 109 5.64 2.66 0.06
N VAL A 110 4.97 1.75 -0.62
CA VAL A 110 5.51 0.44 -1.00
C VAL A 110 5.11 0.09 -2.43
N THR A 111 6.00 -0.57 -3.16
CA THR A 111 5.73 -1.10 -4.50
C THR A 111 5.87 -2.62 -4.47
N LEU A 112 4.80 -3.30 -4.81
CA LEU A 112 4.72 -4.74 -4.98
C LEU A 112 4.95 -5.07 -6.45
N VAL A 113 5.61 -6.19 -6.73
CA VAL A 113 5.97 -6.62 -8.09
C VAL A 113 5.65 -8.10 -8.27
N GLY A 114 5.25 -8.48 -9.48
CA GLY A 114 5.00 -9.89 -9.80
C GLY A 114 6.26 -10.74 -9.60
N GLN A 115 6.10 -11.99 -9.19
CA GLN A 115 7.20 -12.93 -9.04
C GLN A 115 7.06 -14.05 -10.08
N ASN A 116 8.14 -14.34 -10.80
CA ASN A 116 8.13 -15.36 -11.85
C ASN A 116 8.41 -16.77 -11.33
N ASN A 117 9.03 -16.89 -10.15
CA ASN A 117 9.41 -18.16 -9.56
C ASN A 117 8.63 -18.36 -8.26
N PHE A 118 8.00 -19.53 -8.14
CA PHE A 118 7.36 -19.99 -6.92
C PHE A 118 8.43 -20.75 -6.13
N SER A 119 9.23 -20.08 -5.28
CA SER A 119 10.29 -20.77 -4.55
C SER A 119 10.39 -20.34 -3.08
N ARG A 120 10.22 -21.33 -2.19
CA ARG A 120 10.58 -21.26 -0.76
C ARG A 120 9.96 -20.12 0.06
N GLY A 121 8.76 -19.66 -0.31
CA GLY A 121 7.99 -18.67 0.47
C GLY A 121 8.01 -17.24 -0.07
N ASP A 122 8.65 -17.00 -1.22
CA ASP A 122 8.60 -15.72 -1.96
C ASP A 122 7.22 -15.39 -2.54
N SER A 123 6.32 -16.37 -2.56
CA SER A 123 4.98 -16.28 -3.14
C SER A 123 4.10 -15.25 -2.42
N ILE A 124 4.43 -14.87 -1.17
CA ILE A 124 3.77 -13.77 -0.46
C ILE A 124 3.85 -12.45 -1.24
N GLY A 125 4.90 -12.25 -2.04
CA GLY A 125 5.04 -11.07 -2.90
C GLY A 125 4.32 -11.17 -4.24
N ASP A 126 3.87 -12.35 -4.65
CA ASP A 126 3.37 -12.53 -6.02
C ASP A 126 2.00 -11.88 -6.24
N ILE A 127 1.98 -10.84 -7.05
CA ILE A 127 0.79 -10.10 -7.47
C ILE A 127 0.29 -10.52 -8.87
N SER A 128 0.79 -11.63 -9.43
CA SER A 128 0.26 -12.18 -10.68
C SER A 128 -1.26 -12.46 -10.54
N GLY A 129 -2.07 -12.08 -11.53
CA GLY A 129 -3.53 -12.20 -11.45
C GLY A 129 -4.24 -11.04 -10.73
N LEU A 130 -5.36 -11.36 -10.09
CA LEU A 130 -6.22 -10.37 -9.43
C LEU A 130 -5.76 -10.10 -8.01
N VAL A 131 -5.50 -8.82 -7.72
CA VAL A 131 -5.26 -8.31 -6.37
C VAL A 131 -6.41 -7.39 -5.97
N LYS A 132 -7.04 -7.69 -4.83
CA LYS A 132 -8.04 -6.84 -4.17
C LYS A 132 -7.39 -6.14 -2.99
N ILE A 133 -7.43 -4.81 -2.98
CA ILE A 133 -6.75 -3.96 -2.02
C ILE A 133 -7.81 -3.21 -1.25
N THR A 134 -8.06 -3.59 -0.01
CA THR A 134 -9.07 -2.98 0.83
C THR A 134 -8.40 -2.09 1.87
N ASN A 135 -8.81 -0.83 1.95
CA ASN A 135 -8.37 0.06 3.02
C ASN A 135 -9.17 -0.25 4.29
N THR A 136 -8.50 -0.78 5.30
CA THR A 136 -9.09 -1.08 6.61
C THR A 136 -8.76 0.00 7.64
N GLY A 137 -7.93 0.99 7.28
CA GLY A 137 -7.55 2.11 8.13
C GLY A 137 -8.37 3.37 7.87
N LEU A 138 -8.08 4.40 8.67
CA LEU A 138 -8.75 5.71 8.57
C LEU A 138 -8.15 6.61 7.48
N ASN A 139 -6.85 6.46 7.20
CA ASN A 139 -6.17 7.32 6.25
C ASN A 139 -6.35 6.84 4.81
N PRO A 140 -6.68 7.73 3.86
CA PRO A 140 -6.78 7.37 2.45
C PRO A 140 -5.45 6.85 1.89
N VAL A 141 -5.56 5.96 0.91
CA VAL A 141 -4.41 5.39 0.19
C VAL A 141 -4.59 5.58 -1.29
N THR A 142 -3.58 6.12 -1.95
CA THR A 142 -3.47 6.10 -3.40
C THR A 142 -2.89 4.76 -3.80
N VAL A 143 -3.63 4.04 -4.63
CA VAL A 143 -3.19 2.78 -5.21
C VAL A 143 -2.86 3.05 -6.67
N THR A 144 -1.79 2.49 -7.23
CA THR A 144 -1.46 2.60 -8.65
C THR A 144 -1.11 1.23 -9.19
N CYS A 145 -1.84 0.73 -10.19
CA CYS A 145 -1.53 -0.52 -10.87
C CYS A 145 -0.86 -0.19 -12.21
N ASN A 146 0.30 -0.79 -12.50
CA ASN A 146 0.96 -0.71 -13.82
C ASN A 146 1.20 -2.09 -14.41
#